data_AF-A0AA88VI73-F1
#
_entry.id   AF-A0AA88VI73-F1
#
_cell.length_a   1.000
_cell.length_b   1.000
_cell.length_c   1.000
_cell.angle_alpha   90.00
_cell.angle_beta   90.00
_cell.angle_gamma   90.00
#
_symmetry.space_group_name_H-M   'P 1'
#
loop_
_entity.id
_entity.type
_entity.pdbx_description
1 polymer ?
#
loop_
_entity_poly.entity_id
_entity_poly.type
_entity_poly.pdbx_seq_one_letter_code
_entity_poly.pdbx_strand_id
1 'polypeptide(L)'
;MNEDYDSIETKADAWERAEIAKIQSRYEKINSAILAWENEKKASAKRQMELKKSDLEQRRARNSQHYQGKLARIDHIAGGARAQAEEKRRYEELVVKEKAKKIRSTGSVPACCFCF
;
A
#
# COMPACT_ATOMS: atom_id res chain seq x y z
N MET A 1 -84.05 19.12 0.68
CA MET A 1 -83.36 18.64 1.90
C MET A 1 -82.24 17.66 1.54
N ASN A 2 -81.47 17.93 0.47
CA ASN A 2 -80.37 17.07 -0.04
C ASN A 2 -79.08 17.88 -0.34
N GLU A 3 -79.18 19.18 -0.65
CA GLU A 3 -78.00 20.02 -0.95
C GLU A 3 -77.12 20.32 0.29
N ASP A 4 -77.71 20.52 1.47
CA ASP A 4 -76.93 20.82 2.68
C ASP A 4 -76.14 19.59 3.18
N TYR A 5 -76.67 18.38 3.00
CA TYR A 5 -75.97 17.13 3.33
C TYR A 5 -74.78 16.90 2.41
N ASP A 6 -74.98 17.06 1.10
CA ASP A 6 -73.92 16.96 0.07
C ASP A 6 -72.82 18.03 0.25
N SER A 7 -73.19 19.25 0.68
CA SER A 7 -72.22 20.32 1.00
C SER A 7 -71.39 20.04 2.27
N ILE A 8 -71.94 19.33 3.25
CA ILE A 8 -71.23 18.97 4.48
C ILE A 8 -70.26 17.81 4.21
N GLU A 9 -70.69 16.80 3.47
CA GLU A 9 -69.87 15.65 3.07
C GLU A 9 -68.64 16.10 2.26
N THR A 10 -68.84 16.97 1.27
CA THR A 10 -67.75 17.55 0.47
C THR A 10 -66.74 18.40 1.28
N LYS A 11 -67.18 19.07 2.37
CA LYS A 11 -66.29 19.80 3.29
C LYS A 11 -65.50 18.87 4.21
N ALA A 12 -66.12 17.81 4.71
CA ALA A 12 -65.46 16.80 5.54
C ALA A 12 -64.35 16.09 4.76
N ASP A 13 -64.63 15.70 3.53
CA ASP A 13 -63.68 15.11 2.58
C ASP A 13 -62.48 16.02 2.29
N ALA A 14 -62.73 17.31 2.08
CA ALA A 14 -61.65 18.28 1.84
C ALA A 14 -60.75 18.43 3.07
N TRP A 15 -61.35 18.42 4.26
CA TRP A 15 -60.62 18.48 5.52
C TRP A 15 -59.81 17.20 5.78
N GLU A 16 -60.39 16.02 5.54
CA GLU A 16 -59.70 14.74 5.68
C GLU A 16 -58.48 14.67 4.76
N ARG A 17 -58.65 15.00 3.47
CA ARG A 17 -57.53 15.05 2.51
C ARG A 17 -56.42 16.01 2.96
N ALA A 18 -56.79 17.18 3.48
CA ALA A 18 -55.82 18.13 3.99
C ALA A 18 -55.06 17.60 5.21
N GLU A 19 -55.72 16.88 6.13
CA GLU A 19 -55.07 16.32 7.30
C GLU A 19 -54.17 15.13 6.96
N ILE A 20 -54.60 14.26 6.04
CA ILE A 20 -53.76 13.18 5.48
C ILE A 20 -52.50 13.76 4.83
N ALA A 21 -52.63 14.83 4.02
CA ALA A 21 -51.48 15.47 3.39
C ALA A 21 -50.49 16.05 4.41
N LYS A 22 -50.98 16.62 5.53
CA LYS A 22 -50.10 17.07 6.63
C LYS A 22 -49.38 15.90 7.30
N ILE A 23 -50.06 14.78 7.53
CA ILE A 23 -49.46 13.57 8.10
C ILE A 23 -48.36 13.04 7.17
N GLN A 24 -48.65 12.91 5.88
CA GLN A 24 -47.68 12.45 4.87
C GLN A 24 -46.46 13.37 4.81
N SER A 25 -46.65 14.69 4.76
CA SER A 25 -45.53 15.64 4.75
C SER A 25 -44.65 15.54 6.00
N ARG A 26 -45.25 15.33 7.18
CA ARG A 26 -44.47 15.09 8.42
C ARG A 26 -43.69 13.78 8.35
N TYR A 27 -44.32 12.71 7.88
CA TYR A 27 -43.71 11.40 7.72
C TYR A 27 -42.51 11.44 6.77
N GLU A 28 -42.67 12.07 5.60
CA GLU A 28 -41.60 12.21 4.61
C GLU A 28 -40.41 13.01 5.14
N LYS A 29 -40.66 14.10 5.88
CA LYS A 29 -39.60 14.90 6.50
C LYS A 29 -38.79 14.09 7.52
N ILE A 30 -39.47 13.33 8.38
CA ILE A 30 -38.83 12.48 9.39
C ILE A 30 -38.01 11.39 8.70
N ASN A 31 -38.57 10.71 7.70
CA ASN A 31 -37.85 9.66 6.97
C ASN A 31 -36.63 10.19 6.21
N SER A 32 -36.74 11.37 5.61
CA SER A 32 -35.61 12.03 4.95
C SER A 32 -34.50 12.34 5.95
N ALA A 33 -34.84 12.84 7.14
CA ALA A 33 -33.88 13.10 8.21
C ALA A 33 -33.21 11.82 8.72
N ILE A 34 -33.98 10.73 8.90
CA ILE A 34 -33.47 9.41 9.29
C ILE A 34 -32.47 8.90 8.25
N LEU A 35 -32.85 8.94 6.97
CA LEU A 35 -32.00 8.46 5.88
C LEU A 35 -30.71 9.29 5.76
N ALA A 36 -30.81 10.61 5.89
CA ALA A 36 -29.64 11.49 5.88
C ALA A 36 -28.67 11.14 7.01
N TRP A 37 -29.17 10.98 8.23
CA TRP A 37 -28.37 10.60 9.39
C TRP A 37 -27.74 9.21 9.23
N GLU A 38 -28.49 8.23 8.74
CA GLU A 38 -27.98 6.88 8.48
C GLU A 38 -26.85 6.90 7.45
N ASN A 39 -27.04 7.63 6.35
CA ASN A 39 -26.02 7.79 5.31
C ASN A 39 -24.77 8.48 5.84
N GLU A 40 -24.91 9.51 6.67
CA GLU A 40 -23.78 10.19 7.31
C GLU A 40 -23.00 9.23 8.21
N LYS A 41 -23.68 8.42 9.04
CA LYS A 41 -23.02 7.44 9.90
C LYS A 41 -22.30 6.36 9.10
N LYS A 42 -22.91 5.83 8.05
CA LYS A 42 -22.28 4.86 7.14
C LYS A 42 -21.07 5.46 6.43
N ALA A 43 -21.18 6.68 5.92
CA ALA A 43 -20.07 7.37 5.25
C ALA A 43 -18.89 7.63 6.21
N SER A 44 -19.19 8.04 7.44
CA SER A 44 -18.18 8.23 8.48
C SER A 44 -17.46 6.92 8.82
N ALA A 45 -18.20 5.83 9.04
CA ALA A 45 -17.63 4.51 9.29
C ALA A 45 -16.75 4.03 8.12
N LYS A 46 -17.21 4.19 6.87
CA LYS A 46 -16.44 3.86 5.67
C LYS A 46 -15.15 4.67 5.60
N ARG A 47 -15.20 5.98 5.83
CA ARG A 47 -13.99 6.84 5.84
C ARG A 47 -12.98 6.36 6.88
N GLN A 48 -13.41 6.02 8.09
CA GLN A 48 -12.52 5.51 9.14
C GLN A 48 -11.88 4.16 8.76
N MET A 49 -12.65 3.28 8.12
CA MET A 49 -12.14 2.01 7.60
C MET A 49 -11.04 2.23 6.54
N GLU A 50 -11.29 3.11 5.56
CA GLU A 50 -10.33 3.39 4.48
C GLU A 50 -9.05 4.06 4.99
N LEU A 51 -9.15 4.97 5.98
CA LEU A 51 -7.98 5.56 6.62
C LEU A 51 -7.09 4.50 7.27
N LYS A 52 -7.69 3.56 8.02
CA LYS A 52 -6.96 2.44 8.63
C LYS A 52 -6.33 1.53 7.58
N LYS A 53 -7.05 1.23 6.49
CA LYS A 53 -6.54 0.42 5.38
C LYS A 53 -5.33 1.08 4.72
N SER A 54 -5.41 2.38 4.46
CA SER A 54 -4.32 3.17 3.85
C SER A 54 -3.08 3.23 4.75
N ASP A 55 -3.23 3.45 6.06
CA ASP A 55 -2.11 3.41 7.01
C ASP A 55 -1.43 2.03 7.05
N LEU A 56 -2.22 0.95 7.07
CA LEU A 56 -1.69 -0.42 7.02
C LEU A 56 -0.92 -0.69 5.72
N GLU A 57 -1.45 -0.26 4.57
CA GLU A 57 -0.80 -0.39 3.28
C GLU A 57 0.52 0.40 3.23
N GLN A 58 0.53 1.64 3.73
CA GLN A 58 1.73 2.46 3.83
C GLN A 58 2.80 1.79 4.72
N ARG A 59 2.41 1.23 5.87
CA ARG A 59 3.34 0.50 6.76
C ARG A 59 3.90 -0.74 6.09
N ARG A 60 3.08 -1.51 5.36
CA ARG A 60 3.53 -2.68 4.59
C ARG A 60 4.53 -2.28 3.50
N ALA A 61 4.24 -1.21 2.75
CA ALA A 61 5.14 -0.71 1.71
C ALA A 61 6.50 -0.29 2.28
N ARG A 62 6.51 0.49 3.38
CA ARG A 62 7.75 0.91 4.07
C ARG A 62 8.57 -0.27 4.56
N ASN A 63 7.92 -1.27 5.17
CA ASN A 63 8.62 -2.48 5.63
C ASN A 63 9.23 -3.26 4.45
N SER A 64 8.48 -3.43 3.35
CA SER A 64 8.97 -4.09 2.15
C SER A 64 10.18 -3.36 1.54
N GLN A 65 10.14 -2.04 1.45
CA GLN A 65 11.28 -1.24 0.97
C GLN A 65 12.49 -1.37 1.88
N HIS A 66 12.30 -1.35 3.20
CA HIS A 66 13.39 -1.55 4.16
C HIS A 66 14.02 -2.93 4.03
N TYR A 67 13.21 -3.98 3.87
CA TYR A 67 13.68 -5.33 3.63
C TYR A 67 14.49 -5.43 2.33
N GLN A 68 13.97 -4.90 1.22
CA GLN A 68 14.68 -4.85 -0.06
C GLN A 68 16.00 -4.07 0.05
N GLY A 69 16.02 -2.95 0.78
CA GLY A 69 17.23 -2.18 1.04
C GLY A 69 18.28 -2.98 1.82
N LYS A 70 17.87 -3.79 2.80
CA LYS A 70 18.79 -4.71 3.50
C LYS A 70 19.38 -5.76 2.56
N LEU A 71 18.56 -6.38 1.72
CA LEU A 71 19.03 -7.36 0.73
C LEU A 71 20.04 -6.72 -0.23
N ALA A 72 19.69 -5.58 -0.83
CA ALA A 72 20.57 -4.87 -1.74
C ALA A 72 21.92 -4.49 -1.10
N ARG A 73 21.91 -4.08 0.18
CA ARG A 73 23.14 -3.80 0.92
C ARG A 73 23.99 -5.06 1.13
N ILE A 74 23.37 -6.18 1.50
CA ILE A 74 24.07 -7.46 1.67
C ILE A 74 24.70 -7.89 0.34
N ASP A 75 23.93 -7.84 -0.74
CA ASP A 75 24.39 -8.22 -2.08
C ASP A 75 25.53 -7.33 -2.57
N HIS A 76 25.46 -6.02 -2.30
CA HIS A 76 26.53 -5.09 -2.63
C HIS A 76 27.83 -5.41 -1.88
N ILE A 77 27.77 -5.64 -0.56
CA ILE A 77 28.95 -5.98 0.25
C ILE A 77 29.54 -7.32 -0.22
N ALA A 78 28.71 -8.34 -0.39
CA ALA A 78 29.15 -9.65 -0.85
C ALA A 78 29.72 -9.60 -2.28
N GLY A 79 29.11 -8.80 -3.16
CA GLY A 79 29.60 -8.52 -4.50
C GLY A 79 30.99 -7.88 -4.48
N GLY A 80 31.19 -6.84 -3.66
CA GLY A 80 32.47 -6.18 -3.48
C GLY A 80 33.56 -7.12 -2.95
N ALA A 81 33.24 -7.91 -1.92
CA ALA A 81 34.18 -8.89 -1.36
C ALA A 81 34.61 -9.95 -2.40
N ARG A 82 33.66 -10.46 -3.20
CA ARG A 82 33.96 -11.40 -4.30
C ARG A 82 34.82 -10.77 -5.38
N ALA A 83 34.56 -9.52 -5.75
CA ALA A 83 35.34 -8.80 -6.74
C ALA A 83 36.80 -8.62 -6.28
N GLN A 84 37.01 -8.22 -5.03
CA GLN A 84 38.36 -8.08 -4.45
C GLN A 84 39.10 -9.43 -4.40
N ALA A 85 38.41 -10.50 -3.99
CA ALA A 85 39.00 -11.84 -3.96
C ALA A 85 39.41 -12.32 -5.37
N GLU A 86 38.58 -12.07 -6.37
CA GLU A 86 38.84 -12.40 -7.77
C GLU A 86 40.01 -11.59 -8.34
N GLU A 87 40.11 -10.30 -8.01
CA GLU A 87 41.25 -9.46 -8.41
C GLU A 87 42.56 -9.98 -7.82
N LYS A 88 42.57 -10.33 -6.52
CA LYS A 88 43.73 -10.92 -5.85
C LYS A 88 44.15 -12.23 -6.51
N ARG A 89 43.19 -13.13 -6.79
CA ARG A 89 43.44 -14.39 -7.49
C ARG A 89 44.08 -14.15 -8.85
N ARG A 90 43.53 -13.24 -9.66
CA ARG A 90 44.07 -12.90 -10.98
C ARG A 90 45.49 -12.36 -10.90
N TYR A 91 45.78 -11.50 -9.93
CA TYR A 91 47.12 -10.98 -9.70
C TYR A 91 48.11 -12.10 -9.34
N GLU A 92 47.77 -12.96 -8.38
CA GLU A 92 48.62 -14.08 -7.97
C GLU A 92 48.87 -15.05 -9.13
N GLU A 93 47.84 -15.40 -9.91
CA GLU A 93 47.97 -16.20 -11.11
C GLU A 93 48.89 -15.55 -12.17
N LEU A 94 48.77 -14.23 -12.36
CA LEU A 94 49.64 -13.48 -13.28
C LEU A 94 51.10 -13.54 -12.83
N VAL A 95 51.37 -13.32 -11.53
CA VAL A 95 52.73 -13.41 -10.97
C VAL A 95 53.32 -14.81 -11.18
N VAL A 96 52.54 -15.87 -10.97
CA VAL A 96 52.98 -17.25 -11.21
C VAL A 96 53.27 -17.48 -12.70
N LYS A 97 52.40 -17.00 -13.60
CA LYS A 97 52.60 -17.11 -15.06
C LYS A 97 53.87 -16.39 -15.53
N GLU A 98 54.14 -15.20 -15.01
CA GLU A 98 55.37 -14.44 -15.33
C GLU A 98 56.63 -15.14 -14.80
N LYS A 99 56.60 -15.68 -13.58
CA LYS A 99 57.70 -16.51 -13.05
C LYS A 99 57.95 -17.75 -13.91
N ALA A 100 56.90 -18.47 -14.29
CA ALA A 100 57.01 -19.64 -15.16
C ALA A 100 57.57 -19.28 -16.54
N LYS A 101 57.14 -18.15 -17.12
CA LYS A 101 57.69 -17.63 -18.39
C LYS A 101 59.18 -17.35 -18.27
N LYS A 102 59.62 -16.70 -17.19
CA LYS A 102 61.04 -16.45 -16.92
C LYS A 102 61.84 -17.75 -16.85
N ILE A 103 61.38 -18.75 -16.10
CA ILE A 103 62.03 -20.07 -16.00
C ILE A 103 62.18 -20.72 -17.38
N ARG A 104 61.12 -20.73 -18.21
CA ARG A 104 61.18 -21.29 -19.57
C ARG A 104 62.21 -20.58 -20.45
N SER A 105 62.40 -19.27 -20.27
CA SER A 105 63.40 -18.50 -21.03
C SER A 105 64.84 -18.66 -20.53
N THR A 106 65.07 -18.81 -19.21
CA THR A 106 66.42 -18.83 -18.63
C THR A 106 66.92 -20.22 -18.24
N GLY A 107 66.05 -21.23 -18.18
CA GLY A 107 66.39 -22.59 -17.77
C GLY A 107 66.72 -22.75 -16.28
N SER A 108 66.59 -21.69 -15.49
CA SER A 108 66.95 -21.66 -14.06
C SER A 108 65.76 -21.22 -13.21
N VAL A 109 65.51 -21.97 -12.13
CA VAL A 109 64.44 -21.68 -11.16
C VAL A 109 64.94 -20.60 -10.18
N PRO A 110 64.24 -19.46 -10.06
CA PRO A 110 64.62 -18.43 -9.09
C PRO A 110 64.65 -19.00 -7.66
N ALA A 111 65.71 -18.73 -6.92
CA ALA A 111 65.81 -19.11 -5.50
C ALA A 111 64.66 -18.44 -4.72
N CYS A 112 63.79 -19.24 -4.09
CA CYS A 112 62.75 -18.72 -3.20
C CYS A 112 63.40 -18.23 -1.90
N CYS A 113 63.32 -16.94 -1.62
CA CYS A 113 63.54 -16.43 -0.28
C CYS A 113 62.27 -16.72 0.53
N PHE A 114 62.25 -17.84 1.26
CA PHE A 114 61.25 -18.12 2.27
C PHE A 114 61.68 -17.43 3.57
N CYS A 115 61.21 -16.20 3.79
CA CYS A 115 61.24 -15.60 5.13
C CYS A 115 59.84 -15.75 5.73
N PHE A 116 59.79 -16.48 6.85
CA PHE A 116 58.60 -16.74 7.67
C PHE A 116 58.13 -15.49 8.42
#